data_AF-A0A1A8PYS6-F1
#
_entry.id   AF-A0A1A8PYS6-F1
#
_cell.length_a   1.000
_cell.length_b   1.000
_cell.length_c   1.000
_cell.angle_alpha   90.00
_cell.angle_beta   90.00
_cell.angle_gamma   90.00
#
_symmetry.space_group_name_H-M   'P 1'
#
loop_
_entity.id
_entity.type
_entity.pdbx_description
1 polymer ?
#
loop_
_entity_poly.entity_id
_entity_poly.type
_entity_poly.pdbx_seq_one_letter_code
_entity_poly.pdbx_strand_id
1 'polypeptide(L)'
;MENDSKVRSGTHGSVISPKNALMCRYDGVLKVSVEEDWSYDSKFSSHRQHHESGNQQMLQQAALHFQLPNSSQPLKRFTDTLYITQVMQAQCVKTQTEFYRRSRSEIVEGKGHTMGALYWQLNDIWQAPSWSSIEFGGKWKMLHYFAQNFFSPVLPVGFEDEDSLFVYAISDLSQDLQIRAVVKLYSWSGLGSLCTLTSDLTLIPGGVAAPIFKRPMSELLAGCGVCTRLTCLISFHLEDDHGVQQGPTNEHFLCSPKDAQGLRRPNITAKVQEDESGFAVTLLSDAVAPFVWLDVGGVPGRFSSNGFLMVSGNRTVRFDAWRPSSVTELSRSLTITTLTDVY
;
A
#
# COMPACT_ATOMS: atom_id res chain seq x y z
N MET A 1 6.07 -35.91 31.13
CA MET A 1 6.16 -34.58 31.78
C MET A 1 6.92 -33.70 30.82
N GLU A 2 6.19 -33.04 29.93
CA GLU A 2 6.74 -32.02 29.05
C GLU A 2 5.65 -30.95 29.00
N ASN A 3 5.97 -29.78 29.56
CA ASN A 3 5.02 -28.72 29.85
C ASN A 3 4.70 -27.96 28.56
N ASP A 4 3.50 -28.17 28.04
CA ASP A 4 2.83 -27.26 27.11
C ASP A 4 2.56 -25.92 27.79
N SER A 5 3.52 -24.99 27.72
CA SER A 5 3.27 -23.60 28.08
C SER A 5 2.57 -22.90 26.91
N LYS A 6 1.24 -22.88 26.99
CA LYS A 6 0.34 -22.01 26.21
C LYS A 6 0.85 -20.57 26.20
N VAL A 7 1.31 -20.11 25.04
CA VAL A 7 1.50 -18.69 24.73
C VAL A 7 0.12 -18.03 24.68
N ARG A 8 -0.21 -17.22 25.70
CA ARG A 8 -1.32 -16.27 25.65
C ARG A 8 -0.79 -14.95 25.10
N SER A 9 -0.81 -14.78 23.78
CA SER A 9 -0.76 -13.44 23.17
C SER A 9 -2.16 -12.82 23.27
N GLY A 10 -2.32 -11.86 24.19
CA GLY A 10 -3.49 -11.01 24.24
C GLY A 10 -3.49 -10.05 23.04
N THR A 11 -4.68 -9.85 22.46
CA THR A 11 -5.03 -9.00 21.31
C THR A 11 -4.77 -9.58 19.92
N HIS A 12 -5.84 -9.57 19.11
CA HIS A 12 -5.96 -10.17 17.79
C HIS A 12 -5.13 -9.41 16.74
N GLY A 13 -3.84 -9.70 16.66
CA GLY A 13 -3.03 -9.46 15.46
C GLY A 13 -2.85 -10.77 14.73
N SER A 14 -3.74 -11.11 13.80
CA SER A 14 -3.54 -12.25 12.90
C SER A 14 -2.22 -12.05 12.15
N VAL A 15 -1.24 -12.93 12.40
CA VAL A 15 0.02 -12.98 11.67
C VAL A 15 -0.30 -13.12 10.18
N ILE A 16 -0.16 -12.02 9.45
CA ILE A 16 -0.32 -11.96 7.99
C ILE A 16 0.81 -12.82 7.38
N SER A 17 0.49 -14.04 6.97
CA SER A 17 1.44 -14.86 6.20
C SER A 17 1.38 -14.41 4.74
N PRO A 18 2.47 -13.93 4.13
CA PRO A 18 2.48 -13.42 2.74
C PRO A 18 2.51 -14.55 1.70
N LYS A 19 1.94 -15.72 2.02
CA LYS A 19 1.99 -16.91 1.16
C LYS A 19 1.04 -16.87 -0.03
N ASN A 20 0.49 -15.71 -0.39
CA ASN A 20 -0.51 -15.63 -1.45
C ASN A 20 0.11 -15.20 -2.79
N ALA A 21 0.11 -16.13 -3.74
CA ALA A 21 0.40 -15.89 -5.16
C ALA A 21 -0.73 -15.08 -5.81
N LEU A 22 -0.46 -14.23 -6.81
CA LEU A 22 -1.39 -13.25 -7.39
C LEU A 22 -1.35 -13.19 -8.90
N MET A 23 -2.53 -13.16 -9.50
CA MET A 23 -2.71 -13.05 -10.93
C MET A 23 -2.15 -11.72 -11.49
N CYS A 24 -1.58 -11.78 -12.69
CA CYS A 24 -1.21 -10.59 -13.47
C CYS A 24 -2.44 -9.69 -13.73
N ARG A 25 -2.21 -8.40 -14.02
CA ARG A 25 -3.25 -7.47 -14.49
C ARG A 25 -3.88 -7.98 -15.79
N TYR A 26 -5.07 -7.47 -16.06
CA TYR A 26 -5.89 -7.86 -17.20
C TYR A 26 -5.10 -7.84 -18.53
N ASP A 27 -4.29 -6.82 -18.81
CA ASP A 27 -3.52 -6.76 -20.06
C ASP A 27 -2.45 -7.85 -20.21
N GLY A 28 -1.90 -8.32 -19.08
CA GLY A 28 -0.98 -9.45 -19.06
C GLY A 28 -1.72 -10.74 -19.46
N VAL A 29 -2.89 -10.95 -18.87
CA VAL A 29 -3.76 -12.12 -19.13
C VAL A 29 -4.30 -12.09 -20.56
N LEU A 30 -4.70 -10.92 -21.08
CA LEU A 30 -5.27 -10.73 -22.43
C LEU A 30 -4.43 -11.33 -23.55
N LYS A 31 -3.10 -11.27 -23.45
CA LYS A 31 -2.19 -11.72 -24.52
C LYS A 31 -2.15 -13.24 -24.68
N VAL A 32 -2.67 -13.98 -23.70
CA VAL A 32 -2.53 -15.44 -23.59
C VAL A 32 -3.84 -16.13 -23.15
N SER A 33 -4.98 -15.46 -23.33
CA SER A 33 -6.31 -15.96 -22.94
C SER A 33 -7.38 -15.49 -23.93
N VAL A 34 -8.57 -16.10 -23.85
CA VAL A 34 -9.78 -15.71 -24.60
C VAL A 34 -10.86 -15.19 -23.67
N GLU A 35 -11.93 -14.60 -24.21
CA GLU A 35 -12.99 -13.96 -23.41
C GLU A 35 -13.63 -14.89 -22.36
N GLU A 36 -13.80 -16.17 -22.70
CA GLU A 36 -14.35 -17.21 -21.81
C GLU A 36 -13.44 -17.50 -20.59
N ASP A 37 -12.16 -17.14 -20.67
CA ASP A 37 -11.19 -17.36 -19.59
C ASP A 37 -11.26 -16.28 -18.50
N TRP A 38 -11.87 -15.12 -18.78
CA TRP A 38 -11.84 -13.91 -17.94
C TRP A 38 -12.80 -13.99 -16.75
N SER A 39 -12.61 -15.03 -15.95
CA SER A 39 -13.26 -15.25 -14.66
C SER A 39 -12.22 -15.80 -13.69
N TYR A 40 -12.33 -15.40 -12.41
CA TYR A 40 -11.38 -15.81 -11.38
C TYR A 40 -11.38 -17.33 -11.15
N ASP A 41 -12.56 -17.95 -11.32
CA ASP A 41 -12.79 -19.38 -11.14
C ASP A 41 -12.83 -20.14 -12.48
N SER A 42 -12.34 -19.54 -13.57
CA SER A 42 -12.28 -20.22 -14.88
C SER A 42 -11.30 -21.40 -14.84
N LYS A 43 -11.48 -22.33 -15.79
CA LYS A 43 -10.54 -23.44 -16.00
C LYS A 43 -9.13 -22.92 -16.30
N PHE A 44 -9.02 -21.85 -17.08
CA PHE A 44 -7.76 -21.20 -17.40
C PHE A 44 -7.10 -20.61 -16.15
N SER A 45 -7.82 -19.80 -15.37
CA SER A 45 -7.32 -19.19 -14.13
C SER A 45 -6.84 -20.25 -13.13
N SER A 46 -7.60 -21.34 -13.01
CA SER A 46 -7.24 -22.48 -12.15
C SER A 46 -6.03 -23.25 -12.68
N HIS A 47 -5.95 -23.46 -14.00
CA HIS A 47 -4.80 -24.11 -14.64
C HIS A 47 -3.51 -23.31 -14.48
N ARG A 48 -3.58 -21.98 -14.56
CA ARG A 48 -2.43 -21.09 -14.36
C ARG A 48 -1.98 -21.01 -12.89
N GLN A 49 -2.86 -21.30 -11.94
CA GLN A 49 -2.54 -21.31 -10.52
C GLN A 49 -1.76 -22.59 -10.15
N HIS A 50 -0.49 -22.43 -9.79
CA HIS A 50 0.38 -23.55 -9.44
C HIS A 50 0.66 -23.65 -7.93
N HIS A 51 0.09 -22.75 -7.12
CA HIS A 51 0.10 -22.85 -5.66
C HIS A 51 -1.19 -23.48 -5.16
N GLU A 52 -1.07 -24.47 -4.29
CA GLU A 52 -2.20 -25.21 -3.74
C GLU A 52 -3.20 -24.26 -3.06
N SER A 53 -4.44 -24.26 -3.54
CA SER A 53 -5.52 -23.39 -3.07
C SER A 53 -5.19 -21.89 -3.12
N GLY A 54 -4.24 -21.46 -3.96
CA GLY A 54 -3.76 -20.08 -3.98
C GLY A 54 -4.85 -19.04 -4.26
N ASN A 55 -5.80 -19.35 -5.16
CA ASN A 55 -6.94 -18.48 -5.45
C ASN A 55 -7.83 -18.26 -4.22
N GLN A 56 -8.10 -19.33 -3.48
CA GLN A 56 -8.90 -19.24 -2.26
C GLN A 56 -8.16 -18.47 -1.16
N GLN A 57 -6.86 -18.73 -0.97
CA GLN A 57 -6.04 -18.06 0.04
C GLN A 57 -5.93 -16.55 -0.20
N MET A 58 -5.78 -16.14 -1.47
CA MET A 58 -5.84 -14.72 -1.86
C MET A 58 -7.14 -14.04 -1.42
N LEU A 59 -8.29 -14.64 -1.76
CA LEU A 59 -9.60 -14.06 -1.44
C LEU A 59 -9.86 -14.05 0.07
N GLN A 60 -9.47 -15.11 0.78
CA GLN A 60 -9.58 -15.17 2.24
C GLN A 60 -8.77 -14.06 2.91
N GLN A 61 -7.54 -13.82 2.47
CA GLN A 61 -6.70 -12.77 3.01
C GLN A 61 -7.23 -11.37 2.68
N ALA A 62 -7.74 -11.16 1.45
CA ALA A 62 -8.38 -9.90 1.09
C ALA A 62 -9.63 -9.64 1.94
N ALA A 63 -10.45 -10.67 2.18
CA ALA A 63 -11.68 -10.58 2.97
C ALA A 63 -11.45 -10.23 4.45
N LEU A 64 -10.23 -10.36 4.98
CA LEU A 64 -9.91 -9.94 6.35
C LEU A 64 -10.16 -8.43 6.53
N HIS A 65 -9.81 -7.61 5.54
CA HIS A 65 -9.85 -6.15 5.66
C HIS A 65 -10.66 -5.43 4.57
N PHE A 66 -10.99 -6.11 3.46
CA PHE A 66 -11.69 -5.53 2.32
C PHE A 66 -13.00 -6.26 2.03
N GLN A 67 -13.93 -5.57 1.36
CA GLN A 67 -15.10 -6.23 0.78
C GLN A 67 -14.67 -6.85 -0.55
N LEU A 68 -15.07 -8.10 -0.79
CA LEU A 68 -14.76 -8.77 -2.05
C LEU A 68 -15.66 -8.23 -3.17
N PRO A 69 -15.14 -8.12 -4.41
CA PRO A 69 -15.92 -7.63 -5.54
C PRO A 69 -17.16 -8.47 -5.80
N ASN A 70 -18.31 -7.80 -5.95
CA ASN A 70 -19.63 -8.43 -6.10
C ASN A 70 -20.35 -8.05 -7.40
N SER A 71 -19.64 -7.43 -8.35
CA SER A 71 -20.25 -6.98 -9.61
C SER A 71 -20.95 -8.12 -10.35
N SER A 72 -22.15 -7.83 -10.89
CA SER A 72 -22.89 -8.76 -11.74
C SER A 72 -22.28 -8.91 -13.13
N GLN A 73 -21.40 -7.99 -13.56
CA GLN A 73 -20.68 -8.07 -14.83
C GLN A 73 -19.44 -8.96 -14.67
N PRO A 74 -19.33 -10.11 -15.37
CA PRO A 74 -18.25 -11.07 -15.16
C PRO A 74 -16.86 -10.46 -15.33
N LEU A 75 -16.65 -9.70 -16.41
CA LEU A 75 -15.37 -9.05 -16.69
C LEU A 75 -15.00 -8.02 -15.61
N LYS A 76 -15.96 -7.18 -15.18
CA LYS A 76 -15.71 -6.21 -14.11
C LYS A 76 -15.35 -6.91 -12.80
N ARG A 77 -16.11 -7.94 -12.42
CA ARG A 77 -15.81 -8.75 -11.24
C ARG A 77 -14.42 -9.37 -11.31
N PHE A 78 -14.01 -9.85 -12.48
CA PHE A 78 -12.66 -10.36 -12.69
C PHE A 78 -11.61 -9.27 -12.49
N THR A 79 -11.70 -8.13 -13.18
CA THR A 79 -10.72 -7.04 -13.07
C THR A 79 -10.65 -6.42 -11.67
N ASP A 80 -11.80 -6.28 -11.01
CA ASP A 80 -11.88 -5.80 -9.62
C ASP A 80 -11.20 -6.80 -8.67
N THR A 81 -11.33 -8.11 -8.93
CA THR A 81 -10.67 -9.15 -8.14
C THR A 81 -9.15 -9.12 -8.34
N LEU A 82 -8.67 -8.85 -9.56
CA LEU A 82 -7.24 -8.64 -9.80
C LEU A 82 -6.72 -7.41 -9.03
N TYR A 83 -7.50 -6.32 -9.01
CA TYR A 83 -7.16 -5.13 -8.24
C TYR A 83 -7.08 -5.42 -6.73
N ILE A 84 -8.12 -6.03 -6.14
CA ILE A 84 -8.18 -6.20 -4.69
C ILE A 84 -7.11 -7.17 -4.18
N THR A 85 -6.75 -8.17 -4.97
CA THR A 85 -5.69 -9.11 -4.63
C THR A 85 -4.32 -8.41 -4.64
N GLN A 86 -4.06 -7.50 -5.59
CA GLN A 86 -2.84 -6.69 -5.57
C GLN A 86 -2.81 -5.68 -4.43
N VAL A 87 -3.95 -5.06 -4.08
CA VAL A 87 -4.07 -4.21 -2.87
C VAL A 87 -3.70 -5.00 -1.62
N MET A 88 -4.27 -6.20 -1.46
CA MET A 88 -3.98 -7.09 -0.36
C MET A 88 -2.50 -7.43 -0.27
N GLN A 89 -1.85 -7.82 -1.38
CA GLN A 89 -0.42 -8.14 -1.37
C GLN A 89 0.44 -6.94 -0.99
N ALA A 90 0.20 -5.79 -1.63
CA ALA A 90 0.98 -4.59 -1.40
C ALA A 90 0.95 -4.21 0.08
N GLN A 91 -0.23 -4.23 0.70
CA GLN A 91 -0.39 -3.93 2.11
C GLN A 91 0.23 -5.01 3.01
N CYS A 92 0.04 -6.30 2.71
CA CYS A 92 0.58 -7.40 3.51
C CYS A 92 2.12 -7.36 3.55
N VAL A 93 2.77 -7.22 2.39
CA VAL A 93 4.22 -7.20 2.29
C VAL A 93 4.80 -5.89 2.84
N LYS A 94 4.10 -4.75 2.68
CA LYS A 94 4.46 -3.50 3.35
C LYS A 94 4.50 -3.68 4.86
N THR A 95 3.40 -4.14 5.46
CA THR A 95 3.32 -4.36 6.91
C THR A 95 4.42 -5.31 7.41
N GLN A 96 4.67 -6.41 6.70
CA GLN A 96 5.71 -7.36 7.09
C GLN A 96 7.12 -6.77 6.96
N THR A 97 7.42 -6.09 5.86
CA THR A 97 8.75 -5.51 5.59
C THR A 97 9.06 -4.38 6.55
N GLU A 98 8.08 -3.51 6.82
CA GLU A 98 8.19 -2.43 7.79
C GLU A 98 8.47 -2.96 9.21
N PHE A 99 7.81 -4.07 9.60
CA PHE A 99 8.11 -4.77 10.85
C PHE A 99 9.58 -5.23 10.91
N TYR A 100 10.08 -5.88 9.85
CA TYR A 100 11.48 -6.32 9.79
C TYR A 100 12.45 -5.14 9.88
N ARG A 101 12.20 -4.06 9.14
CA ARG A 101 13.10 -2.90 9.13
C ARG A 101 13.12 -2.17 10.48
N ARG A 102 11.98 -2.01 11.16
CA ARG A 102 11.97 -1.38 12.50
C ARG A 102 12.65 -2.25 13.56
N SER A 103 12.62 -3.57 13.37
CA SER A 103 13.22 -4.56 14.29
C SER A 103 14.74 -4.69 14.17
N ARG A 104 15.41 -3.81 13.42
CA ARG A 104 16.85 -3.90 13.14
C ARG A 104 17.76 -3.50 14.31
N SER A 105 17.26 -2.69 15.24
CA SER A 105 18.05 -2.09 16.33
C SER A 105 17.55 -2.46 17.72
N GLU A 106 16.37 -3.06 17.83
CA GLU A 106 15.78 -3.49 19.09
C GLU A 106 15.99 -4.97 19.37
N ILE A 107 15.89 -5.35 20.65
CA ILE A 107 15.74 -6.72 21.11
C ILE A 107 14.50 -6.76 22.01
N VAL A 108 13.48 -7.51 21.60
CA VAL A 108 12.23 -7.71 22.33
C VAL A 108 12.09 -9.21 22.61
N GLU A 109 11.97 -9.59 23.88
CA GLU A 109 11.88 -11.00 24.30
C GLU A 109 13.03 -11.88 23.75
N GLY A 110 14.24 -11.33 23.68
CA GLY A 110 15.43 -12.04 23.17
C GLY A 110 15.47 -12.21 21.64
N LYS A 111 14.56 -11.59 20.89
CA LYS A 111 14.52 -11.58 19.43
C LYS A 111 14.69 -10.16 18.90
N GLY A 112 15.44 -9.98 17.84
CA GLY A 112 15.77 -8.64 17.37
C GLY A 112 16.89 -8.62 16.35
N HIS A 113 17.44 -7.44 16.09
CA HIS A 113 18.53 -7.23 15.15
C HIS A 113 18.26 -7.82 13.76
N THR A 114 17.06 -7.58 13.24
CA THR A 114 16.70 -8.02 11.89
C THR A 114 17.50 -7.22 10.86
N MET A 115 18.40 -7.88 10.13
CA MET A 115 19.35 -7.21 9.22
C MET A 115 19.11 -7.48 7.72
N GLY A 116 17.98 -8.08 7.36
CA GLY A 116 17.64 -8.30 5.97
C GLY A 116 16.16 -8.61 5.77
N ALA A 117 15.60 -8.05 4.70
CA ALA A 117 14.24 -8.32 4.26
C ALA A 117 14.24 -8.51 2.73
N LEU A 118 14.24 -9.76 2.30
CA LEU A 118 14.14 -10.13 0.88
C LEU A 118 12.76 -10.74 0.66
N TYR A 119 11.83 -10.00 0.06
CA TYR A 119 10.51 -10.53 -0.22
C TYR A 119 10.56 -11.52 -1.38
N TRP A 120 9.80 -12.61 -1.26
CA TRP A 120 9.59 -13.53 -2.37
C TRP A 120 8.36 -13.06 -3.15
N GLN A 121 8.43 -12.78 -4.46
CA GLN A 121 9.59 -12.79 -5.37
C GLN A 121 9.62 -11.50 -6.20
N LEU A 122 10.72 -11.26 -6.94
CA LEU A 122 10.84 -10.05 -7.76
C LEU A 122 9.97 -10.10 -9.02
N ASN A 123 10.22 -11.07 -9.90
CA ASN A 123 9.67 -11.12 -11.25
C ASN A 123 8.95 -12.44 -11.56
N ASP A 124 8.22 -12.44 -12.68
CA ASP A 124 7.58 -13.63 -13.24
C ASP A 124 8.33 -14.22 -14.43
N ILE A 125 8.25 -15.55 -14.56
CA ILE A 125 8.74 -16.29 -15.74
C ILE A 125 7.69 -16.37 -16.86
N TRP A 126 6.41 -16.20 -16.53
CA TRP A 126 5.26 -16.27 -17.44
C TRP A 126 4.00 -15.68 -16.79
N GLN A 127 2.92 -15.48 -17.55
CA GLN A 127 1.66 -14.92 -17.03
C GLN A 127 0.89 -15.96 -16.21
N ALA A 128 1.01 -15.87 -14.89
CA ALA A 128 0.34 -16.74 -13.94
C ALA A 128 0.25 -16.05 -12.57
N PRO A 129 -0.61 -16.53 -11.66
CA PRO A 129 -0.54 -16.11 -10.28
C PRO A 129 0.82 -16.40 -9.63
N SER A 130 1.44 -15.40 -9.01
CA SER A 130 2.72 -15.53 -8.31
C SER A 130 2.90 -14.49 -7.21
N TRP A 131 3.95 -14.64 -6.40
CA TRP A 131 4.34 -13.65 -5.39
C TRP A 131 5.15 -12.47 -5.96
N SER A 132 5.24 -12.34 -7.29
CA SER A 132 6.04 -11.29 -7.93
C SER A 132 5.52 -9.90 -7.58
N SER A 133 6.39 -8.90 -7.63
CA SER A 133 6.01 -7.49 -7.72
C SER A 133 6.09 -6.95 -9.15
N ILE A 134 6.83 -7.63 -10.03
CA ILE A 134 6.97 -7.34 -11.46
C ILE A 134 6.36 -8.47 -12.29
N GLU A 135 5.40 -8.14 -13.13
CA GLU A 135 4.76 -9.09 -14.04
C GLU A 135 5.69 -9.52 -15.17
N PHE A 136 5.34 -10.62 -15.85
CA PHE A 136 6.03 -11.02 -17.06
C PHE A 136 5.94 -9.91 -18.12
N GLY A 137 7.08 -9.46 -18.64
CA GLY A 137 7.18 -8.30 -19.52
C GLY A 137 7.51 -6.98 -18.81
N GLY A 138 7.72 -6.99 -17.50
CA GLY A 138 8.28 -5.87 -16.74
C GLY A 138 7.26 -4.93 -16.10
N LYS A 139 5.96 -5.08 -16.37
CA LYS A 139 4.92 -4.21 -15.80
C LYS A 139 4.90 -4.31 -14.28
N TRP A 140 4.83 -3.18 -13.59
CA TRP A 140 4.82 -3.12 -12.12
C TRP A 140 3.43 -3.45 -11.57
N LYS A 141 3.36 -4.39 -10.63
CA LYS A 141 2.20 -4.57 -9.74
C LYS A 141 2.21 -3.51 -8.65
N MET A 142 1.08 -3.36 -7.94
CA MET A 142 0.98 -2.42 -6.81
C MET A 142 2.07 -2.62 -5.76
N LEU A 143 2.48 -3.87 -5.50
CA LEU A 143 3.56 -4.17 -4.58
C LEU A 143 4.88 -3.47 -4.96
N HIS A 144 5.22 -3.33 -6.24
CA HIS A 144 6.51 -2.74 -6.61
C HIS A 144 6.56 -1.24 -6.32
N TYR A 145 5.42 -0.55 -6.44
CA TYR A 145 5.27 0.84 -6.01
C TYR A 145 5.41 0.98 -4.49
N PHE A 146 4.84 0.03 -3.73
CA PHE A 146 4.99 0.01 -2.28
C PHE A 146 6.44 -0.28 -1.89
N ALA A 147 7.13 -1.17 -2.63
CA ALA A 147 8.52 -1.51 -2.38
C ALA A 147 9.46 -0.33 -2.54
N GLN A 148 9.22 0.54 -3.52
CA GLN A 148 9.97 1.80 -3.64
C GLN A 148 9.86 2.66 -2.38
N ASN A 149 8.68 2.70 -1.75
CA ASN A 149 8.45 3.47 -0.52
C ASN A 149 9.03 2.76 0.70
N PHE A 150 8.67 1.50 0.95
CA PHE A 150 9.07 0.79 2.17
C PHE A 150 10.55 0.37 2.18
N PHE A 151 11.28 0.52 1.07
CA PHE A 151 12.75 0.45 1.03
C PHE A 151 13.44 1.81 0.85
N SER A 152 12.73 2.91 1.06
CA SER A 152 13.36 4.24 1.11
C SER A 152 14.47 4.26 2.18
N PRO A 153 15.63 4.92 1.90
CA PRO A 153 16.74 5.01 2.85
C PRO A 153 16.35 5.65 4.19
N VAL A 154 15.39 6.56 4.16
CA VAL A 154 14.76 7.14 5.35
C VAL A 154 13.27 6.85 5.25
N LEU A 155 12.70 6.23 6.28
CA LEU A 155 11.32 5.77 6.29
C LEU A 155 10.70 5.91 7.69
N PRO A 156 9.53 6.55 7.82
CA PRO A 156 8.71 6.39 9.01
C PRO A 156 7.86 5.12 8.95
N VAL A 157 7.76 4.39 10.05
CA VAL A 157 6.89 3.21 10.19
C VAL A 157 5.97 3.39 11.39
N GLY A 158 4.66 3.31 11.14
CA GLY A 158 3.62 3.42 12.16
C GLY A 158 2.99 2.08 12.47
N PHE A 159 2.75 1.80 13.75
CA PHE A 159 1.97 0.64 14.20
C PHE A 159 1.36 0.91 15.58
N GLU A 160 0.43 0.05 15.96
CA GLU A 160 -0.20 0.10 17.28
C GLU A 160 0.30 -1.04 18.15
N ASP A 161 0.57 -0.74 19.41
CA ASP A 161 0.85 -1.72 20.46
C ASP A 161 0.32 -1.19 21.80
N GLU A 162 -0.28 -2.06 22.61
CA GLU A 162 -0.93 -1.70 23.88
C GLU A 162 -1.80 -0.41 23.82
N ASP A 163 -2.64 -0.30 22.79
CA ASP A 163 -3.52 0.88 22.51
C ASP A 163 -2.79 2.22 22.37
N SER A 164 -1.51 2.19 22.00
CA SER A 164 -0.69 3.36 21.67
C SER A 164 -0.24 3.32 20.22
N LEU A 165 -0.29 4.47 19.55
CA LEU A 165 0.36 4.65 18.26
C LEU A 165 1.87 4.87 18.49
N PHE A 166 2.68 4.06 17.82
CA PHE A 166 4.11 4.26 17.70
C PHE A 166 4.45 4.70 16.27
N VAL A 167 5.39 5.66 16.14
CA VAL A 167 6.08 5.92 14.87
C VAL A 167 7.57 5.78 15.08
N TYR A 168 8.16 4.85 14.33
CA TYR A 168 9.61 4.64 14.26
C TYR A 168 10.16 5.44 13.08
N ALA A 169 11.35 6.01 13.26
CA ALA A 169 12.19 6.44 12.15
C ALA A 169 13.24 5.37 11.87
N ILE A 170 13.42 5.05 10.59
CA ILE A 170 14.40 4.10 10.10
C ILE A 170 15.36 4.84 9.19
N SER A 171 16.66 4.72 9.45
CA SER A 171 17.73 5.25 8.61
C SER A 171 18.63 4.12 8.10
N ASP A 172 18.83 4.05 6.78
CA ASP A 172 19.90 3.29 6.12
C ASP A 172 21.12 4.16 5.79
N LEU A 173 21.08 5.45 6.12
CA LEU A 173 22.20 6.36 5.86
C LEU A 173 23.37 6.04 6.79
N SER A 174 24.59 6.40 6.36
CA SER A 174 25.78 6.29 7.20
C SER A 174 25.95 7.45 8.18
N GLN A 175 25.19 8.53 8.00
CA GLN A 175 25.25 9.74 8.81
C GLN A 175 24.01 9.82 9.71
N ASP A 176 24.19 10.45 10.86
CA ASP A 176 23.11 10.70 11.80
C ASP A 176 22.15 11.76 11.26
N LEU A 177 20.88 11.63 11.61
CA LEU A 177 19.80 12.52 11.18
C LEU A 177 19.12 13.16 12.39
N GLN A 178 18.98 14.47 12.39
CA GLN A 178 18.14 15.18 13.35
C GLN A 178 16.74 15.32 12.75
N ILE A 179 15.78 14.51 13.19
CA ILE A 179 14.45 14.42 12.58
C ILE A 179 13.32 14.34 13.59
N ARG A 180 12.12 14.70 13.16
CA ARG A 180 10.86 14.57 13.92
C ARG A 180 9.78 13.90 13.08
N ALA A 181 8.82 13.28 13.75
CA ALA A 181 7.60 12.78 13.12
C ALA A 181 6.58 13.91 13.01
N VAL A 182 5.96 14.03 11.84
CA VAL A 182 4.76 14.83 11.64
C VAL A 182 3.59 13.88 11.38
N VAL A 183 2.63 13.84 12.30
CA VAL A 183 1.48 12.94 12.29
C VAL A 183 0.22 13.74 12.01
N LYS A 184 -0.51 13.37 10.96
CA LYS A 184 -1.73 14.01 10.50
C LYS A 184 -2.89 13.03 10.57
N LEU A 185 -4.01 13.48 11.14
CA LEU A 185 -5.26 12.72 11.14
C LEU A 185 -6.18 13.26 10.06
N TYR A 186 -6.86 12.36 9.36
CA TYR A 186 -7.82 12.69 8.31
C TYR A 186 -9.15 12.01 8.59
N SER A 187 -10.25 12.69 8.28
CA SER A 187 -11.57 12.06 8.23
C SER A 187 -11.77 11.42 6.86
N TRP A 188 -12.42 10.26 6.81
CA TRP A 188 -12.86 9.69 5.53
C TRP A 188 -13.86 10.56 4.77
N SER A 189 -14.62 11.38 5.50
CA SER A 189 -15.68 12.21 4.92
C SER A 189 -15.19 13.49 4.27
N GLY A 190 -13.97 13.95 4.55
CA GLY A 190 -13.48 15.27 4.15
C GLY A 190 -12.05 15.26 3.64
N LEU A 191 -11.77 16.12 2.66
CA LEU A 191 -10.40 16.40 2.21
C LEU A 191 -9.70 17.29 3.23
N GLY A 192 -8.40 17.05 3.42
CA GLY A 192 -7.58 17.82 4.36
C GLY A 192 -7.49 17.22 5.76
N SER A 193 -6.44 17.60 6.49
CA SER A 193 -6.16 17.06 7.82
C SER A 193 -7.05 17.71 8.88
N LEU A 194 -7.60 16.90 9.79
CA LEU A 194 -8.30 17.36 11.00
C LEU A 194 -7.35 18.04 11.98
N CYS A 195 -6.15 17.48 12.13
CA CYS A 195 -5.11 18.00 13.00
C CYS A 195 -3.73 17.58 12.49
N THR A 196 -2.70 18.27 12.97
CA THR A 196 -1.30 17.90 12.80
C THR A 196 -0.62 17.91 14.16
N LEU A 197 0.16 16.87 14.43
CA LEU A 197 0.95 16.69 15.64
C LEU A 197 2.41 16.49 15.23
N THR A 198 3.32 17.06 16.01
CA THR A 198 4.76 16.93 15.76
C THR A 198 5.43 16.36 17.00
N SER A 199 6.37 15.42 16.82
CA SER A 199 7.29 15.05 17.89
C SER A 199 8.37 16.11 18.08
N ASP A 200 9.13 15.99 19.16
CA ASP A 200 10.39 16.69 19.30
C ASP A 200 11.40 16.21 18.25
N LEU A 201 12.37 17.07 17.93
CA LEU A 201 13.51 16.68 17.11
C LEU A 201 14.37 15.69 17.88
N THR A 202 14.64 14.55 17.25
CA THR A 202 15.40 13.44 17.81
C THR A 202 16.57 13.10 16.90
N LEU A 203 17.75 12.87 17.49
CA LEU A 203 18.91 12.38 16.76
C LEU A 203 18.75 10.87 16.51
N ILE A 204 18.72 10.48 15.24
CA ILE A 204 18.65 9.09 14.79
C ILE A 204 19.98 8.73 14.16
N PRO A 205 20.78 7.85 14.80
CA PRO A 205 22.06 7.47 14.25
C PRO A 205 21.94 6.79 12.88
N GLY A 206 22.98 6.89 12.06
CA GLY A 206 23.06 6.18 10.79
C GLY A 206 22.87 4.66 10.97
N GLY A 207 22.06 4.03 10.12
CA GLY A 207 21.82 2.58 10.16
C GLY A 207 20.85 2.10 11.26
N VAL A 208 20.24 3.01 12.02
CA VAL A 208 19.40 2.66 13.19
C VAL A 208 17.89 2.81 12.88
N ALA A 209 17.08 2.01 13.57
CA ALA A 209 15.66 2.25 13.73
C ALA A 209 15.33 2.58 15.19
N ALA A 210 14.56 3.63 15.44
CA ALA A 210 14.17 4.02 16.79
C ALA A 210 12.77 4.65 16.84
N PRO A 211 12.02 4.48 17.95
CA PRO A 211 10.74 5.15 18.16
C PRO A 211 10.97 6.65 18.38
N ILE A 212 10.24 7.50 17.65
CA ILE A 212 10.31 8.97 17.78
C ILE A 212 8.95 9.59 18.12
N PHE A 213 7.88 8.81 18.03
CA PHE A 213 6.55 9.22 18.45
C PHE A 213 5.87 8.07 19.18
N LYS A 214 5.26 8.39 20.33
CA LYS A 214 4.39 7.51 21.07
C LYS A 214 3.23 8.32 21.62
N ARG A 215 1.99 7.90 21.37
CA ARG A 215 0.80 8.52 21.99
C ARG A 215 -0.31 7.49 22.20
N PRO A 216 -0.99 7.47 23.36
CA PRO A 216 -2.19 6.68 23.55
C PRO A 216 -3.26 7.02 22.50
N MET A 217 -3.93 6.01 21.96
CA MET A 217 -4.91 6.22 20.90
C MET A 217 -6.10 7.07 21.37
N SER A 218 -6.52 6.89 22.62
CA SER A 218 -7.58 7.69 23.26
C SER A 218 -7.26 9.19 23.25
N GLU A 219 -6.03 9.56 23.62
CA GLU A 219 -5.57 10.95 23.60
C GLU A 219 -5.43 11.50 22.17
N LEU A 220 -4.91 10.67 21.26
CA LEU A 220 -4.74 11.04 19.86
C LEU A 220 -6.09 11.37 19.20
N LEU A 221 -7.10 10.52 19.39
CA LEU A 221 -8.42 10.68 18.80
C LEU A 221 -9.21 11.81 19.47
N ALA A 222 -9.14 11.94 20.80
CA ALA A 222 -9.81 13.02 21.53
C ALA A 222 -9.22 14.40 21.20
N GLY A 223 -7.91 14.47 20.90
CA GLY A 223 -7.22 15.72 20.58
C GLY A 223 -7.46 16.25 19.16
N CYS A 224 -8.14 15.51 18.29
CA CYS A 224 -8.19 15.78 16.85
C CYS A 224 -9.62 15.84 16.28
N GLY A 225 -10.51 16.53 16.97
CA GLY A 225 -11.89 16.77 16.53
C GLY A 225 -12.77 15.53 16.63
N VAL A 226 -13.85 15.46 15.82
CA VAL A 226 -14.76 14.30 15.79
C VAL A 226 -14.09 13.16 15.02
N CYS A 227 -13.24 12.41 15.72
CA CYS A 227 -12.43 11.36 15.15
C CYS A 227 -12.59 10.04 15.91
N THR A 228 -12.84 8.95 15.20
CA THR A 228 -12.95 7.61 15.75
C THR A 228 -12.12 6.65 14.92
N ARG A 229 -11.90 5.43 15.42
CA ARG A 229 -11.21 4.38 14.66
C ARG A 229 -11.90 4.06 13.32
N LEU A 230 -13.22 4.21 13.26
CA LEU A 230 -14.01 3.89 12.06
C LEU A 230 -14.08 5.07 11.07
N THR A 231 -13.98 6.31 11.56
CA THR A 231 -14.19 7.51 10.73
C THR A 231 -12.91 8.19 10.28
N CYS A 232 -11.76 7.77 10.82
CA CYS A 232 -10.48 8.40 10.54
C CYS A 232 -9.39 7.43 10.08
N LEU A 233 -8.34 8.03 9.52
CA LEU A 233 -7.06 7.41 9.21
C LEU A 233 -5.92 8.33 9.65
N ILE A 234 -4.72 7.76 9.71
CA ILE A 234 -3.49 8.50 10.05
C ILE A 234 -2.54 8.46 8.86
N SER A 235 -1.93 9.61 8.57
CA SER A 235 -0.75 9.70 7.72
C SER A 235 0.36 10.39 8.48
N PHE A 236 1.61 10.02 8.19
CA PHE A 236 2.77 10.57 8.86
C PHE A 236 3.99 10.59 7.95
N HIS A 237 4.84 11.58 8.15
CA HIS A 237 6.13 11.72 7.46
C HIS A 237 7.21 12.20 8.43
N LEU A 238 8.47 12.15 8.00
CA LEU A 238 9.61 12.67 8.77
C LEU A 238 10.01 14.04 8.22
N GLU A 239 10.37 14.96 9.10
CA GLU A 239 10.96 16.25 8.75
C GLU A 239 12.30 16.43 9.47
N ASP A 240 13.25 17.09 8.83
CA ASP A 240 14.45 17.60 9.49
C ASP A 240 14.19 18.90 10.29
N ASP A 241 15.24 19.45 10.88
CA ASP A 241 15.22 20.69 11.64
C ASP A 241 14.91 21.95 10.81
N HIS A 242 14.99 21.85 9.48
CA HIS A 242 14.58 22.87 8.53
C HIS A 242 13.14 22.71 8.03
N GLY A 243 12.43 21.67 8.48
CA GLY A 243 11.07 21.36 8.05
C GLY A 243 11.00 20.74 6.65
N VAL A 244 12.12 20.23 6.13
CA VAL A 244 12.15 19.53 4.84
C VAL A 244 11.78 18.06 5.08
N GLN A 245 10.83 17.56 4.28
CA GLN A 245 10.39 16.17 4.38
C GLN A 245 11.53 15.21 3.97
N GLN A 246 11.79 14.24 4.84
CA GLN A 246 12.76 13.16 4.62
C GLN A 246 12.02 11.85 4.34
N GLY A 247 12.29 11.25 3.17
CA GLY A 247 11.63 10.00 2.75
C GLY A 247 10.14 10.16 2.38
N PRO A 248 9.46 9.05 2.09
CA PRO A 248 8.06 9.06 1.69
C PRO A 248 7.14 9.28 2.89
N THR A 249 5.94 9.80 2.59
CA THR A 249 4.82 9.75 3.52
C THR A 249 4.35 8.30 3.68
N ASN A 250 3.92 7.95 4.90
CA ASN A 250 3.37 6.64 5.22
C ASN A 250 2.02 6.80 5.95
N GLU A 251 1.30 5.69 6.09
CA GLU A 251 -0.12 5.67 6.45
C GLU A 251 -0.40 4.52 7.41
N HIS A 252 -1.37 4.73 8.31
CA HIS A 252 -1.88 3.72 9.20
C HIS A 252 -3.41 3.78 9.26
N PHE A 253 -4.06 2.66 8.96
CA PHE A 253 -5.52 2.53 9.03
C PHE A 253 -5.93 2.08 10.44
N LEU A 254 -6.80 2.86 11.07
CA LEU A 254 -7.28 2.61 12.44
C LEU A 254 -8.30 1.47 12.54
N CYS A 255 -8.90 1.10 11.40
CA CYS A 255 -9.80 -0.03 11.25
C CYS A 255 -9.57 -0.69 9.88
N SER A 256 -10.17 -1.86 9.69
CA SER A 256 -10.27 -2.47 8.36
C SER A 256 -11.03 -1.54 7.41
N PRO A 257 -10.55 -1.28 6.18
CA PRO A 257 -11.25 -0.43 5.23
C PRO A 257 -12.70 -0.85 4.92
N LYS A 258 -13.04 -2.13 5.01
CA LYS A 258 -14.42 -2.61 4.88
C LYS A 258 -15.38 -2.13 5.97
N ASP A 259 -14.85 -1.75 7.13
CA ASP A 259 -15.60 -1.27 8.30
C ASP A 259 -15.57 0.28 8.42
N ALA A 260 -14.87 0.96 7.49
CA ALA A 260 -14.72 2.40 7.51
C ALA A 260 -16.06 3.12 7.30
N GLN A 261 -16.32 4.15 8.10
CA GLN A 261 -17.53 4.96 8.06
C GLN A 261 -17.22 6.34 7.50
N GLY A 262 -18.06 6.80 6.56
CA GLY A 262 -17.88 8.08 5.89
C GLY A 262 -16.93 8.04 4.68
N LEU A 263 -16.38 6.87 4.33
CA LEU A 263 -15.64 6.68 3.09
C LEU A 263 -16.60 6.76 1.90
N ARG A 264 -16.50 7.86 1.15
CA ARG A 264 -17.34 8.12 -0.02
C ARG A 264 -16.66 7.59 -1.29
N ARG A 265 -17.46 7.23 -2.29
CA ARG A 265 -16.95 6.93 -3.63
C ARG A 265 -16.44 8.23 -4.27
N PRO A 266 -15.14 8.34 -4.60
CA PRO A 266 -14.58 9.56 -5.16
C PRO A 266 -14.92 9.66 -6.65
N ASN A 267 -15.19 10.88 -7.12
CA ASN A 267 -15.19 11.21 -8.54
C ASN A 267 -13.79 11.68 -8.93
N ILE A 268 -12.97 10.77 -9.47
CA ILE A 268 -11.61 11.10 -9.91
C ILE A 268 -11.61 11.44 -11.40
N THR A 269 -11.13 12.63 -11.73
CA THR A 269 -10.81 13.01 -13.11
C THR A 269 -9.30 13.12 -13.28
N ALA A 270 -8.81 12.87 -14.49
CA ALA A 270 -7.39 12.98 -14.79
C ALA A 270 -7.11 13.74 -16.08
N LYS A 271 -6.01 14.49 -16.08
CA LYS A 271 -5.48 15.20 -17.24
C LYS A 271 -4.06 14.73 -17.51
N VAL A 272 -3.80 14.23 -18.71
CA VAL A 272 -2.46 13.89 -19.19
C VAL A 272 -1.88 15.09 -19.94
N GLN A 273 -0.63 15.43 -19.62
CA GLN A 273 0.15 16.46 -20.29
C GLN A 273 1.55 15.94 -20.53
N GLU A 274 2.25 16.53 -21.50
CA GLU A 274 3.67 16.27 -21.76
C GLU A 274 4.47 17.50 -21.35
N ASP A 275 5.57 17.28 -20.66
CA ASP A 275 6.53 18.30 -20.24
C ASP A 275 7.97 17.86 -20.54
N GLU A 276 8.96 18.68 -20.20
CA GLU A 276 10.38 18.41 -20.46
C GLU A 276 10.89 17.11 -19.81
N SER A 277 10.18 16.60 -18.79
CA SER A 277 10.55 15.42 -17.99
C SER A 277 9.79 14.14 -18.35
N GLY A 278 8.88 14.21 -19.33
CA GLY A 278 8.05 13.10 -19.80
C GLY A 278 6.56 13.42 -19.75
N PHE A 279 5.74 12.46 -19.30
CA PHE A 279 4.28 12.65 -19.18
C PHE A 279 3.87 12.93 -17.73
N ALA A 280 3.09 13.98 -17.52
CA ALA A 280 2.48 14.30 -16.24
C ALA A 280 0.98 13.95 -16.25
N VAL A 281 0.53 13.22 -15.24
CA VAL A 281 -0.89 12.87 -15.03
C VAL A 281 -1.37 13.55 -13.77
N THR A 282 -2.19 14.59 -13.93
CA THR A 282 -2.80 15.33 -12.82
C THR A 282 -4.19 14.78 -12.54
N LEU A 283 -4.36 14.24 -11.34
CA LEU A 283 -5.61 13.72 -10.79
C LEU A 283 -6.30 14.81 -9.97
N LEU A 284 -7.62 14.90 -10.10
CA LEU A 284 -8.49 15.69 -9.24
C LEU A 284 -9.51 14.76 -8.59
N SER A 285 -9.70 14.89 -7.27
CA SER A 285 -10.66 14.10 -6.50
C SER A 285 -11.45 15.00 -5.56
N ASP A 286 -12.72 14.66 -5.34
CA ASP A 286 -13.65 15.33 -4.42
C ASP A 286 -13.76 14.64 -3.06
N ALA A 287 -13.07 13.52 -2.85
CA ALA A 287 -13.08 12.75 -1.61
C ALA A 287 -11.74 12.04 -1.37
N VAL A 288 -11.54 11.55 -0.14
CA VAL A 288 -10.38 10.70 0.17
C VAL A 288 -10.50 9.38 -0.60
N ALA A 289 -9.45 9.03 -1.34
CA ALA A 289 -9.43 7.83 -2.16
C ALA A 289 -8.28 6.91 -1.74
N PRO A 290 -8.56 5.78 -1.05
CA PRO A 290 -7.55 4.78 -0.75
C PRO A 290 -7.22 3.93 -1.98
N PHE A 291 -5.94 3.58 -2.11
CA PHE A 291 -5.40 2.69 -3.15
C PHE A 291 -5.71 3.14 -4.59
N VAL A 292 -5.52 4.42 -4.89
CA VAL A 292 -5.73 4.96 -6.25
C VAL A 292 -4.77 4.27 -7.21
N TRP A 293 -5.32 3.52 -8.16
CA TRP A 293 -4.57 2.76 -9.13
C TRP A 293 -4.76 3.29 -10.54
N LEU A 294 -3.67 3.77 -11.12
CA LEU A 294 -3.58 4.20 -12.52
C LEU A 294 -3.06 3.05 -13.38
N ASP A 295 -3.70 2.80 -14.52
CA ASP A 295 -3.26 1.79 -15.48
C ASP A 295 -3.46 2.31 -16.92
N VAL A 296 -2.43 2.19 -17.76
CA VAL A 296 -2.44 2.60 -19.18
C VAL A 296 -2.44 1.41 -20.13
N GLY A 297 -2.86 0.25 -19.63
CA GLY A 297 -3.09 -0.91 -20.46
C GLY A 297 -1.79 -1.48 -21.02
N GLY A 298 -1.76 -1.60 -22.35
CA GLY A 298 -0.62 -2.10 -23.12
C GLY A 298 0.49 -1.08 -23.40
N VAL A 299 0.42 0.16 -22.90
CA VAL A 299 1.47 1.16 -23.08
C VAL A 299 2.67 0.83 -22.16
N PRO A 300 3.86 0.48 -22.70
CA PRO A 300 5.00 0.11 -21.89
C PRO A 300 5.56 1.30 -21.13
N GLY A 301 5.61 1.19 -19.81
CA GLY A 301 6.13 2.22 -18.93
C GLY A 301 5.70 2.00 -17.48
N ARG A 302 5.98 2.98 -16.64
CA ARG A 302 5.55 2.97 -15.24
C ARG A 302 5.27 4.38 -14.74
N PHE A 303 4.35 4.49 -13.80
CA PHE A 303 4.17 5.72 -13.03
C PHE A 303 5.32 5.96 -12.04
N SER A 304 5.49 7.20 -11.57
CA SER A 304 6.41 7.54 -10.48
C SER A 304 5.87 7.13 -9.10
N SER A 305 4.54 7.00 -8.97
CA SER A 305 3.82 6.61 -7.75
C SER A 305 2.47 6.02 -8.17
N ASN A 306 2.03 4.94 -7.51
CA ASN A 306 0.76 4.29 -7.78
C ASN A 306 0.26 3.52 -6.55
N GLY A 307 -1.04 3.21 -6.49
CA GLY A 307 -1.65 2.50 -5.36
C GLY A 307 -1.68 3.29 -4.05
N PHE A 308 -1.49 4.62 -4.12
CA PHE A 308 -1.35 5.49 -2.96
C PHE A 308 -2.71 5.85 -2.33
N LEU A 309 -2.69 6.26 -1.07
CA LEU A 309 -3.79 7.01 -0.47
C LEU A 309 -3.77 8.46 -0.97
N MET A 310 -4.91 8.93 -1.46
CA MET A 310 -5.10 10.32 -1.89
C MET A 310 -6.00 11.05 -0.89
N VAL A 311 -5.38 11.82 0.01
CA VAL A 311 -6.07 12.66 1.00
C VAL A 311 -6.23 14.13 0.56
N SER A 312 -5.56 14.52 -0.52
CA SER A 312 -5.63 15.84 -1.15
C SER A 312 -6.56 15.83 -2.36
N GLY A 313 -7.18 16.98 -2.65
CA GLY A 313 -8.08 17.11 -3.81
C GLY A 313 -7.36 17.10 -5.16
N ASN A 314 -6.03 17.25 -5.17
CA ASN A 314 -5.21 17.13 -6.36
C ASN A 314 -3.95 16.30 -6.09
N ARG A 315 -3.45 15.62 -7.13
CA ARG A 315 -2.16 14.93 -7.11
C ARG A 315 -1.64 14.78 -8.53
N THR A 316 -0.36 15.05 -8.75
CA THR A 316 0.29 14.81 -10.04
C THR A 316 1.29 13.69 -9.91
N VAL A 317 1.26 12.74 -10.85
CA VAL A 317 2.23 11.66 -10.96
C VAL A 317 2.83 11.67 -12.36
N ARG A 318 4.11 11.30 -12.47
CA ARG A 318 4.79 11.20 -13.76
C ARG A 318 4.59 9.80 -14.34
N PHE A 319 4.56 9.67 -15.66
CA PHE A 319 4.62 8.40 -16.37
C PHE A 319 5.89 8.35 -17.23
N ASP A 320 6.74 7.37 -16.92
CA ASP A 320 7.98 7.07 -17.63
C ASP A 320 7.71 6.03 -18.72
N ALA A 321 7.52 6.50 -19.95
CA ALA A 321 7.31 5.65 -21.11
C ALA A 321 8.62 4.95 -21.53
N TRP A 322 8.56 3.66 -21.86
CA TRP A 322 9.72 2.88 -22.32
C TRP A 322 9.85 2.83 -23.84
N ARG A 323 8.89 3.40 -24.54
CA ARG A 323 8.91 3.63 -25.99
C ARG A 323 8.32 5.01 -26.27
N PRO A 324 8.57 5.57 -27.47
CA PRO A 324 7.83 6.74 -27.93
C PRO A 324 6.32 6.50 -27.81
N SER A 325 5.65 7.42 -27.12
CA SER A 325 4.21 7.43 -26.85
C SER A 325 3.70 8.86 -26.97
N SER A 326 2.38 9.05 -26.93
CA SER A 326 1.77 10.38 -27.03
C SER A 326 0.76 10.62 -25.92
N VAL A 327 0.50 11.90 -25.64
CA VAL A 327 -0.57 12.32 -24.72
C VAL A 327 -1.91 11.70 -25.11
N THR A 328 -2.22 11.63 -26.40
CA THR A 328 -3.46 11.03 -26.91
C THR A 328 -3.54 9.52 -26.63
N GLU A 329 -2.44 8.79 -26.87
CA GLU A 329 -2.37 7.35 -26.61
C GLU A 329 -2.56 7.04 -25.12
N LEU A 330 -1.86 7.78 -24.25
CA LEU A 330 -1.95 7.63 -22.80
C LEU A 330 -3.32 8.03 -22.28
N SER A 331 -3.87 9.17 -22.72
CA SER A 331 -5.19 9.64 -22.29
C SER A 331 -6.30 8.65 -22.63
N ARG A 332 -6.23 8.03 -23.82
CA ARG A 332 -7.22 7.04 -24.25
C ARG A 332 -7.11 5.72 -23.47
N SER A 333 -5.90 5.34 -23.06
CA SER A 333 -5.64 4.05 -22.41
C SER A 333 -5.71 4.13 -20.88
N LEU A 334 -5.66 5.34 -20.30
CA LEU A 334 -5.66 5.56 -18.87
C LEU A 334 -6.99 5.13 -18.25
N THR A 335 -6.90 4.22 -17.30
CA THR A 335 -7.97 3.81 -16.41
C THR A 335 -7.56 4.10 -14.98
N ILE A 336 -8.53 4.45 -14.15
CA ILE A 336 -8.34 4.77 -12.73
C ILE A 336 -9.30 3.89 -11.94
N THR A 337 -8.79 3.23 -10.91
CA THR A 337 -9.58 2.40 -10.00
C THR A 337 -9.26 2.79 -8.57
N THR A 338 -10.30 2.92 -7.75
CA THR A 338 -10.20 3.15 -6.31
C THR A 338 -10.87 2.02 -5.54
N LEU A 339 -10.62 1.95 -4.23
CA LEU A 339 -11.18 0.89 -3.40
C LEU A 339 -12.71 0.84 -3.43
N THR A 340 -13.39 1.99 -3.48
CA THR A 340 -14.85 2.08 -3.50
C THR A 340 -15.46 1.86 -4.90
N ASP A 341 -14.66 1.64 -5.93
CA ASP A 341 -15.15 1.23 -7.26
C ASP A 341 -15.42 -0.28 -7.34
N VAL A 342 -14.94 -1.06 -6.37
CA VAL A 342 -15.01 -2.53 -6.39
C VAL A 342 -16.16 -3.13 -5.56
N TYR A 343 -16.87 -2.34 -4.75
CA TYR A 343 -18.03 -2.79 -3.97
C TYR A 343 -19.11 -1.73 -3.77
#